data_AF-A0A9D0LZF9-F1
#
_entry.id   AF-A0A9D0LZF9-F1
#
_cell.length_a   1.000
_cell.length_b   1.000
_cell.length_c   1.000
_cell.angle_alpha   90.00
_cell.angle_beta   90.00
_cell.angle_gamma   90.00
#
_symmetry.space_group_name_H-M   'P 1'
#
loop_
_entity.id
_entity.type
_entity.pdbx_description
1 polymer ?
#
loop_
_entity_poly.entity_id
_entity_poly.type
_entity_poly.pdbx_seq_one_letter_code
_entity_poly.pdbx_strand_id
1 'polypeptide(L)'
;ALKSLGVKKERYDVIRPGTLILMRFLQKVGCKTLISSGVGVREGLYLSDLLRHNNDRFPHGFNPSLRYLLDRHTLEPKFSNQLAQVSLTLFDLLQTHFKLHAEHRRLLNIAAKLAKVGASVHFYSYHKNSQYLVQSALEYGYTHEEILTITALVRFHKKRRVSKLFYEHYDSLLPSHKTLNRLNLLLAIADALLAHRPRTVDFELFFTKNHEIEVHAERNSRLYLASEQLRSLGVEKEIGVKIILC
;
A
#
# COMPACT_ATOMS: atom_id res chain seq x y z
N ALA A 1 10.10 35.81 11.90
CA ALA A 1 10.71 34.53 12.33
C ALA A 1 9.67 33.43 12.57
N LEU A 2 8.79 33.51 13.58
CA LEU A 2 7.83 32.41 13.85
C LEU A 2 6.72 32.26 12.78
N LYS A 3 6.19 33.38 12.27
CA LYS A 3 5.19 33.38 11.18
C LYS A 3 5.69 32.68 9.92
N SER A 4 6.95 32.92 9.54
CA SER A 4 7.58 32.32 8.35
C SER A 4 7.84 30.82 8.50
N LEU A 5 7.83 30.30 9.73
CA LEU A 5 7.92 28.87 10.02
C LEU A 5 6.54 28.19 10.09
N GLY A 6 5.46 28.90 9.76
CA GLY A 6 4.09 28.37 9.80
C GLY A 6 3.49 28.23 11.20
N VAL A 7 4.12 28.81 12.23
CA VAL A 7 3.59 28.77 13.59
C VAL A 7 2.35 29.67 13.68
N LYS A 8 1.25 29.13 14.21
CA LYS A 8 0.01 29.90 14.45
C LYS A 8 0.24 30.97 15.53
N LYS A 9 -0.41 32.13 15.38
CA LYS A 9 -0.25 33.29 16.29
C LYS A 9 -0.54 32.93 17.76
N GLU A 10 -1.54 32.07 17.99
CA GLU A 10 -1.93 31.55 19.30
C GLU A 10 -0.83 30.75 20.03
N ARG A 11 0.26 30.40 19.34
CA ARG A 11 1.38 29.64 19.91
C ARG A 11 2.60 30.51 20.24
N TYR A 12 2.60 31.80 19.91
CA TYR A 12 3.82 32.61 19.93
C TYR A 12 4.42 32.81 21.32
N ASP A 13 3.58 32.89 22.34
CA ASP A 13 3.94 33.00 23.75
C ASP A 13 4.49 31.68 24.31
N VAL A 14 3.92 30.55 23.91
CA VAL A 14 4.27 29.23 24.46
C VAL A 14 5.34 28.47 23.68
N ILE A 15 5.52 28.75 22.39
CA ILE A 15 6.40 27.93 21.52
C ILE A 15 7.87 28.06 21.94
N ARG A 16 8.32 29.26 22.33
CA ARG A 16 9.70 29.52 22.74
C ARG A 16 10.08 28.76 24.02
N PRO A 17 9.36 28.90 25.14
CA PRO A 17 9.69 28.14 26.36
C PRO A 17 9.52 26.63 26.15
N GLY A 18 8.49 26.18 25.41
CA GLY A 18 8.29 24.75 25.13
C GLY A 18 9.45 24.14 24.32
N THR A 19 9.93 24.84 23.29
CA THR A 19 11.08 24.38 22.49
C THR A 19 12.37 24.34 23.31
N LEU A 20 12.57 25.29 24.23
CA LEU A 20 13.74 25.29 25.11
C LEU A 20 13.76 24.06 26.03
N ILE A 21 12.62 23.71 26.62
CA ILE A 21 12.48 22.51 27.47
C ILE A 21 12.78 21.25 26.64
N LEU A 22 12.15 21.13 25.46
CA LEU A 22 12.37 20.00 24.56
C LEU A 22 13.84 19.89 24.15
N MET A 23 14.48 20.99 23.77
CA MET A 23 15.90 21.00 23.38
C MET A 23 16.81 20.52 24.50
N ARG A 24 16.62 21.03 25.74
CA ARG A 24 17.41 20.61 26.90
C ARG A 24 17.24 19.14 27.22
N PHE A 25 16.00 18.64 27.13
CA PHE A 25 15.71 17.22 27.28
C PHE A 25 16.46 16.39 26.22
N LEU A 26 16.28 16.71 24.93
CA LEU A 26 16.92 15.97 23.84
C LEU A 26 18.45 15.93 23.97
N GLN A 27 19.07 17.06 24.34
CA GLN A 27 20.51 17.13 24.60
C GLN A 27 20.93 16.24 25.78
N LYS A 28 20.16 16.25 26.87
CA LYS A 28 20.47 15.46 28.07
C LYS A 28 20.43 13.95 27.80
N VAL A 29 19.47 13.48 26.98
CA VAL A 29 19.34 12.05 26.64
C VAL A 29 20.19 11.65 25.42
N GLY A 30 20.85 12.60 24.75
CA GLY A 30 21.61 12.32 23.53
C GLY A 30 20.75 11.83 22.36
N CYS A 31 19.50 12.30 22.28
CA CYS A 31 18.52 11.86 21.30
C CYS A 31 18.91 12.31 19.87
N LYS A 32 19.02 11.36 18.94
CA LYS A 32 19.37 11.63 17.52
C LYS A 32 18.14 11.81 16.63
N THR A 33 17.02 11.20 16.99
CA THR A 33 15.81 11.15 16.18
C THR A 33 14.57 11.34 17.05
N LEU A 34 13.72 12.29 16.67
CA LEU A 34 12.45 12.56 17.33
C LEU A 34 11.31 12.20 16.38
N ILE A 35 10.45 11.28 16.79
CA ILE A 35 9.22 10.94 16.08
C ILE A 35 8.05 11.52 16.85
N SER A 36 7.23 12.36 16.21
CA SER A 36 6.02 12.92 16.83
C SER A 36 4.86 11.94 16.70
N SER A 37 4.14 11.73 17.80
CA SER A 37 2.85 11.03 17.78
C SER A 37 1.71 12.00 17.50
N GLY A 38 0.76 11.61 16.64
CA GLY A 38 -0.48 12.36 16.40
C GLY A 38 -1.55 12.14 17.47
N VAL A 39 -1.33 11.23 18.42
CA VAL A 39 -2.27 10.90 19.50
C VAL A 39 -1.76 11.35 20.86
N GLY A 40 -2.67 11.69 21.78
CA GLY A 40 -2.36 12.15 23.12
C GLY A 40 -3.12 11.40 24.22
N VAL A 41 -3.28 12.06 25.37
CA VAL A 41 -3.91 11.47 26.57
C VAL A 41 -5.36 11.06 26.33
N ARG A 42 -6.11 11.86 25.55
CA ARG A 42 -7.52 11.59 25.24
C ARG A 42 -7.70 10.27 24.50
N GLU A 43 -6.90 10.05 23.46
CA GLU A 43 -6.92 8.79 22.70
C GLU A 43 -6.44 7.62 23.57
N GLY A 44 -5.44 7.85 24.43
CA GLY A 44 -4.97 6.84 25.39
C GLY A 44 -6.06 6.38 26.37
N LEU A 45 -6.82 7.32 26.94
CA LEU A 45 -7.94 7.01 27.83
C LEU A 45 -9.04 6.24 27.11
N TYR A 46 -9.40 6.67 25.89
CA TYR A 46 -10.39 5.98 25.07
C TYR A 46 -9.97 4.54 24.74
N LEU A 47 -8.71 4.36 24.30
CA LEU A 47 -8.18 3.04 23.97
C LEU A 47 -8.07 2.14 25.20
N SER A 48 -7.73 2.69 26.37
CA SER A 48 -7.64 1.90 27.60
C SER A 48 -9.00 1.32 28.02
N ASP A 49 -10.08 2.09 27.94
CA ASP A 49 -11.42 1.53 28.20
C ASP A 49 -11.85 0.56 27.10
N LEU A 50 -11.64 0.90 25.82
CA LEU A 50 -11.99 0.04 24.68
C LEU A 50 -11.27 -1.31 24.71
N LEU A 51 -10.00 -1.32 25.13
CA LEU A 51 -9.11 -2.48 25.12
C LEU A 51 -8.87 -3.05 26.53
N ARG A 52 -9.70 -2.71 27.51
CA ARG A 52 -9.54 -3.13 28.92
C ARG A 52 -9.49 -4.64 29.15
N HIS A 53 -10.07 -5.41 28.23
CA HIS A 53 -10.04 -6.88 28.25
C HIS A 53 -8.97 -7.51 27.34
N ASN A 54 -8.16 -6.68 26.68
CA ASN A 54 -7.10 -7.06 25.74
C ASN A 54 -5.74 -6.48 26.15
N ASN A 55 -5.51 -6.25 27.44
CA ASN A 55 -4.25 -5.67 27.98
C ASN A 55 -3.83 -4.37 27.28
N ASP A 56 -4.80 -3.48 27.02
CA ASP A 56 -4.61 -2.19 26.33
C ASP A 56 -3.96 -2.32 24.93
N ARG A 57 -4.11 -3.48 24.28
CA ARG A 57 -3.49 -3.77 22.98
C ARG A 57 -4.52 -4.25 21.98
N PHE A 58 -4.32 -3.86 20.73
CA PHE A 58 -5.06 -4.46 19.62
C PHE A 58 -4.64 -5.93 19.43
N PRO A 59 -5.57 -6.80 18.99
CA PRO A 59 -5.23 -8.17 18.62
C PRO A 59 -4.08 -8.23 17.62
N HIS A 60 -3.28 -9.30 17.65
CA HIS A 60 -2.15 -9.46 16.74
C HIS A 60 -2.59 -9.34 15.27
N GLY A 61 -1.92 -8.46 14.51
CA GLY A 61 -2.23 -8.21 13.10
C GLY A 61 -3.47 -7.33 12.86
N PHE A 62 -4.12 -6.83 13.91
CA PHE A 62 -5.22 -5.88 13.77
C PHE A 62 -4.69 -4.45 13.69
N ASN A 63 -5.12 -3.72 12.66
CA ASN A 63 -4.86 -2.30 12.50
C ASN A 63 -6.20 -1.57 12.30
N PRO A 64 -6.59 -0.66 13.21
CA PRO A 64 -7.92 -0.03 13.18
C PRO A 64 -8.15 0.81 11.91
N SER A 65 -7.14 1.55 11.45
CA SER A 65 -7.21 2.37 10.23
C SER A 65 -7.42 1.51 8.98
N LEU A 66 -6.64 0.43 8.85
CA LEU A 66 -6.81 -0.54 7.75
C LEU A 66 -8.18 -1.22 7.84
N ARG A 67 -8.60 -1.64 9.05
CA ARG A 67 -9.88 -2.32 9.25
C ARG A 67 -11.04 -1.43 8.86
N TYR A 68 -11.02 -0.16 9.28
CA TYR A 68 -12.01 0.83 8.90
C TYR A 68 -12.17 0.94 7.38
N LEU A 69 -11.06 1.09 6.65
CA LEU A 69 -11.08 1.18 5.19
C LEU A 69 -11.68 -0.08 4.55
N LEU A 70 -11.30 -1.25 5.06
CA LEU A 70 -11.79 -2.50 4.52
C LEU A 70 -13.28 -2.69 4.78
N ASP A 71 -13.75 -2.43 6.01
CA ASP A 71 -15.15 -2.59 6.40
C ASP A 71 -16.07 -1.61 5.69
N ARG A 72 -15.65 -0.35 5.60
CA ARG A 72 -16.54 0.71 5.13
C ARG A 72 -16.59 0.82 3.61
N HIS A 73 -15.49 0.50 2.93
CA HIS A 73 -15.31 0.88 1.53
C HIS A 73 -15.07 -0.30 0.58
N THR A 74 -14.86 -1.53 1.08
CA THR A 74 -14.64 -2.69 0.20
C THR A 74 -15.96 -3.27 -0.30
N LEU A 75 -16.31 -2.96 -1.55
CA LEU A 75 -17.54 -3.50 -2.17
C LEU A 75 -17.42 -4.99 -2.57
N GLU A 76 -16.22 -5.45 -2.92
CA GLU A 76 -15.97 -6.83 -3.36
C GLU A 76 -14.86 -7.51 -2.53
N PRO A 77 -15.11 -7.90 -1.26
CA PRO A 77 -14.07 -8.43 -0.38
C PRO A 77 -13.37 -9.68 -0.92
N LYS A 78 -14.12 -10.56 -1.61
CA LYS A 78 -13.57 -11.77 -2.23
C LYS A 78 -12.52 -11.43 -3.29
N PHE A 79 -12.83 -10.48 -4.17
CA PHE A 79 -11.90 -10.05 -5.20
C PHE A 79 -10.68 -9.35 -4.60
N SER A 80 -10.86 -8.47 -3.61
CA SER A 80 -9.74 -7.83 -2.90
C SER A 80 -8.79 -8.85 -2.27
N ASN A 81 -9.32 -9.94 -1.71
CA ASN A 81 -8.50 -11.02 -1.14
C ASN A 81 -7.78 -11.84 -2.23
N GLN A 82 -8.43 -12.14 -3.35
CA GLN A 82 -7.78 -12.79 -4.50
C GLN A 82 -6.66 -11.94 -5.07
N LEU A 83 -6.90 -10.63 -5.25
CA LEU A 83 -5.88 -9.71 -5.75
C LEU A 83 -4.66 -9.66 -4.82
N ALA A 84 -4.89 -9.65 -3.51
CA ALA A 84 -3.82 -9.73 -2.53
C ALA A 84 -3.07 -11.07 -2.59
N GLN A 85 -3.79 -12.19 -2.68
CA GLN A 85 -3.20 -13.52 -2.79
C GLN A 85 -2.30 -13.65 -4.03
N VAL A 86 -2.80 -13.26 -5.20
CA VAL A 86 -2.04 -13.34 -6.46
C VAL A 86 -0.84 -12.39 -6.43
N SER A 87 -1.01 -11.16 -5.91
CA SER A 87 0.08 -10.18 -5.78
C SER A 87 1.20 -10.68 -4.87
N LEU A 88 0.84 -11.35 -3.76
CA LEU A 88 1.81 -11.95 -2.85
C LEU A 88 2.52 -13.16 -3.45
N THR A 89 1.79 -14.00 -4.19
CA THR A 89 2.39 -15.14 -4.90
C THR A 89 3.42 -14.65 -5.92
N LEU A 90 3.08 -13.61 -6.69
CA LEU A 90 4.00 -12.96 -7.62
C LEU A 90 5.20 -12.32 -6.90
N PHE A 91 4.98 -11.70 -5.75
CA PHE A 91 6.06 -11.14 -4.94
C PHE A 91 7.04 -12.23 -4.49
N ASP A 92 6.53 -13.34 -3.95
CA ASP A 92 7.34 -14.42 -3.40
C ASP A 92 8.18 -15.10 -4.50
N LEU A 93 7.61 -15.25 -5.70
CA LEU A 93 8.30 -15.75 -6.89
C LEU A 93 9.39 -14.80 -7.40
N LEU A 94 9.19 -13.49 -7.30
CA LEU A 94 10.02 -12.49 -7.98
C LEU A 94 10.90 -11.66 -7.05
N GLN A 95 10.75 -11.75 -5.72
CA GLN A 95 11.46 -10.88 -4.77
C GLN A 95 12.98 -10.89 -4.97
N THR A 96 13.57 -12.07 -5.20
CA THR A 96 15.03 -12.21 -5.41
C THR A 96 15.45 -11.61 -6.74
N HIS A 97 14.71 -11.91 -7.81
CA HIS A 97 14.97 -11.39 -9.15
C HIS A 97 14.83 -9.86 -9.21
N PHE A 98 13.81 -9.33 -8.52
CA PHE A 98 13.54 -7.91 -8.41
C PHE A 98 14.22 -7.22 -7.23
N LYS A 99 15.07 -7.91 -6.46
CA LYS A 99 15.78 -7.37 -5.30
C LYS A 99 14.85 -6.57 -4.36
N LEU A 100 13.65 -7.10 -4.11
CA LEU A 100 12.65 -6.48 -3.25
C LEU A 100 12.91 -6.89 -1.79
N HIS A 101 12.88 -5.93 -0.87
CA HIS A 101 12.93 -6.21 0.56
C HIS A 101 11.60 -6.78 1.09
N ALA A 102 11.68 -7.63 2.12
CA ALA A 102 10.54 -8.30 2.74
C ALA A 102 9.45 -7.33 3.23
N GLU A 103 9.83 -6.14 3.71
CA GLU A 103 8.87 -5.10 4.15
C GLU A 103 7.87 -4.70 3.05
N HIS A 104 8.31 -4.69 1.79
CA HIS A 104 7.41 -4.35 0.68
C HIS A 104 6.30 -5.38 0.47
N ARG A 105 6.49 -6.63 0.92
CA ARG A 105 5.47 -7.67 0.86
C ARG A 105 4.24 -7.27 1.66
N ARG A 106 4.44 -6.68 2.84
CA ARG A 106 3.37 -6.16 3.71
C ARG A 106 2.62 -5.01 3.03
N LEU A 107 3.36 -4.05 2.47
CA LEU A 107 2.77 -2.88 1.80
C LEU A 107 1.98 -3.29 0.54
N LEU A 108 2.51 -4.23 -0.24
CA LEU A 108 1.84 -4.76 -1.43
C LEU A 108 0.53 -5.47 -1.08
N ASN A 109 0.52 -6.30 -0.02
CA ASN A 109 -0.69 -6.95 0.48
C ASN A 109 -1.78 -5.92 0.84
N ILE A 110 -1.40 -4.88 1.59
CA ILE A 110 -2.34 -3.82 2.00
C ILE A 110 -2.85 -3.07 0.77
N ALA A 111 -1.96 -2.67 -0.14
CA ALA A 111 -2.33 -1.97 -1.37
C ALA A 111 -3.29 -2.79 -2.24
N ALA A 112 -3.05 -4.10 -2.38
CA ALA A 112 -3.91 -4.99 -3.14
C ALA A 112 -5.32 -5.07 -2.55
N LYS A 113 -5.44 -5.20 -1.23
CA LYS A 113 -6.75 -5.20 -0.56
C LYS A 113 -7.49 -3.87 -0.72
N LEU A 114 -6.75 -2.76 -0.72
CA LEU A 114 -7.28 -1.40 -0.80
C LEU A 114 -7.44 -0.87 -2.23
N ALA A 115 -7.00 -1.59 -3.27
CA ALA A 115 -6.91 -1.09 -4.64
C ALA A 115 -8.24 -0.56 -5.21
N LYS A 116 -9.38 -1.09 -4.74
CA LYS A 116 -10.73 -0.77 -5.24
C LYS A 116 -11.65 -0.09 -4.22
N VAL A 117 -11.16 0.32 -3.05
CA VAL A 117 -12.02 0.89 -1.99
C VAL A 117 -12.72 2.19 -2.39
N GLY A 118 -12.11 2.99 -3.26
CA GLY A 118 -12.71 4.20 -3.80
C GLY A 118 -13.93 3.97 -4.70
N ALA A 119 -14.24 2.71 -5.05
CA ALA A 119 -15.42 2.36 -5.82
C ALA A 119 -16.71 2.61 -5.03
N SER A 120 -16.63 2.60 -3.69
CA SER A 120 -17.75 3.00 -2.83
C SER A 120 -18.13 4.48 -2.95
N VAL A 121 -17.24 5.31 -3.52
CA VAL A 121 -17.45 6.76 -3.69
C VAL A 121 -17.84 7.08 -5.12
N HIS A 122 -17.07 6.59 -6.11
CA HIS A 122 -17.39 6.78 -7.52
C HIS A 122 -16.78 5.67 -8.37
N PHE A 123 -17.61 4.98 -9.14
CA PHE A 123 -17.20 3.82 -9.91
C PHE A 123 -16.13 4.15 -10.97
N TYR A 124 -16.27 5.21 -11.77
CA TYR A 124 -15.33 5.49 -12.87
C TYR A 124 -14.00 6.10 -12.41
N SER A 125 -14.01 6.82 -11.29
CA SER A 125 -12.83 7.54 -10.77
C SER A 125 -12.26 6.88 -9.52
N TYR A 126 -12.61 5.61 -9.28
CA TYR A 126 -12.32 4.92 -8.02
C TYR A 126 -10.83 4.91 -7.67
N HIS A 127 -9.92 4.87 -8.65
CA HIS A 127 -8.47 4.94 -8.39
C HIS A 127 -8.05 6.22 -7.66
N LYS A 128 -8.63 7.38 -8.04
CA LYS A 128 -8.36 8.68 -7.42
C LYS A 128 -8.96 8.71 -6.00
N ASN A 129 -10.17 8.19 -5.86
CA ASN A 129 -10.84 8.13 -4.56
C ASN A 129 -10.15 7.14 -3.62
N SER A 130 -9.64 6.02 -4.13
CA SER A 130 -8.88 5.04 -3.33
C SER A 130 -7.59 5.68 -2.82
N GLN A 131 -6.87 6.43 -3.68
CA GLN A 131 -5.75 7.25 -3.23
C GLN A 131 -6.14 8.20 -2.10
N TYR A 132 -7.23 8.97 -2.27
CA TYR A 132 -7.68 9.93 -1.28
C TYR A 132 -8.04 9.25 0.05
N LEU A 133 -8.85 8.19 0.02
CA LEU A 133 -9.25 7.43 1.21
C LEU A 133 -8.04 6.85 1.94
N VAL A 134 -7.08 6.27 1.21
CA VAL A 134 -5.86 5.70 1.80
C VAL A 134 -5.00 6.78 2.45
N GLN A 135 -4.74 7.89 1.76
CA GLN A 135 -3.95 9.00 2.30
C GLN A 135 -4.60 9.64 3.54
N SER A 136 -5.93 9.69 3.59
CA SER A 136 -6.65 10.36 4.68
C SER A 136 -7.03 9.46 5.86
N ALA A 137 -7.03 8.13 5.71
CA ALA A 137 -7.53 7.23 6.76
C ALA A 137 -6.51 6.18 7.23
N LEU A 138 -5.41 5.95 6.50
CA LEU A 138 -4.39 4.96 6.85
C LEU A 138 -3.33 5.51 7.84
N GLU A 139 -3.77 6.18 8.90
CA GLU A 139 -2.88 6.97 9.77
C GLU A 139 -2.29 6.17 10.95
N TYR A 140 -3.02 5.21 11.51
CA TYR A 140 -2.59 4.49 12.70
C TYR A 140 -1.54 3.42 12.36
N GLY A 141 -0.34 3.54 12.92
CA GLY A 141 0.71 2.51 12.85
C GLY A 141 1.40 2.38 11.49
N TYR A 142 1.37 3.44 10.67
CA TYR A 142 2.12 3.53 9.41
C TYR A 142 2.97 4.79 9.37
N THR A 143 4.16 4.69 8.77
CA THR A 143 4.98 5.87 8.48
C THR A 143 4.45 6.61 7.25
N HIS A 144 4.84 7.88 7.07
CA HIS A 144 4.48 8.62 5.85
C HIS A 144 4.99 7.93 4.57
N GLU A 145 6.17 7.31 4.62
CA GLU A 145 6.72 6.55 3.50
C GLU A 145 5.85 5.32 3.16
N GLU A 146 5.39 4.60 4.18
CA GLU A 146 4.51 3.44 3.99
C GLU A 146 3.15 3.86 3.42
N ILE A 147 2.55 4.93 3.96
CA ILE A 147 1.26 5.46 3.48
C ILE A 147 1.38 5.88 2.01
N LEU A 148 2.45 6.61 1.64
CA LEU A 148 2.65 7.07 0.27
C LEU A 148 3.00 5.93 -0.70
N THR A 149 3.74 4.93 -0.23
CA THR A 149 4.00 3.71 -1.02
C THR A 149 2.70 2.97 -1.31
N ILE A 150 1.89 2.68 -0.29
CA ILE A 150 0.58 2.02 -0.44
C ILE A 150 -0.34 2.85 -1.34
N THR A 151 -0.34 4.17 -1.17
CA THR A 151 -1.12 5.10 -1.98
C THR A 151 -0.74 5.00 -3.46
N ALA A 152 0.55 5.03 -3.78
CA ALA A 152 1.03 4.95 -5.14
C ALA A 152 0.57 3.64 -5.80
N LEU A 153 0.74 2.51 -5.10
CA LEU A 153 0.30 1.20 -5.58
C LEU A 153 -1.21 1.17 -5.83
N VAL A 154 -2.02 1.66 -4.88
CA VAL A 154 -3.48 1.73 -5.02
C VAL A 154 -3.88 2.61 -6.21
N ARG A 155 -3.24 3.78 -6.38
CA ARG A 155 -3.57 4.75 -7.43
C ARG A 155 -3.26 4.24 -8.83
N PHE A 156 -2.16 3.51 -8.97
CA PHE A 156 -1.58 3.11 -10.24
C PHE A 156 -1.63 1.59 -10.49
N HIS A 157 -2.40 0.83 -9.71
CA HIS A 157 -2.44 -0.64 -9.78
C HIS A 157 -2.74 -1.22 -11.17
N LYS A 158 -3.43 -0.49 -12.06
CA LYS A 158 -3.70 -0.90 -13.46
C LYS A 158 -2.66 -0.42 -14.45
N LYS A 159 -1.55 0.14 -14.00
CA LYS A 159 -0.50 0.70 -14.84
C LYS A 159 0.82 0.02 -14.52
N ARG A 160 1.68 -0.12 -15.52
CA ARG A 160 3.03 -0.64 -15.31
C ARG A 160 3.91 0.30 -14.47
N ARG A 161 3.68 1.61 -14.53
CA ARG A 161 4.53 2.64 -13.91
C ARG A 161 3.71 3.69 -13.18
N VAL A 162 4.28 4.18 -12.08
CA VAL A 162 3.79 5.36 -11.37
C VAL A 162 4.08 6.61 -12.22
N SER A 163 3.18 7.59 -12.21
CA SER A 163 3.34 8.82 -13.00
C SER A 163 4.51 9.66 -12.52
N LYS A 164 5.23 10.32 -13.44
CA LYS A 164 6.34 11.22 -13.11
C LYS A 164 5.95 12.31 -12.11
N LEU A 165 4.78 12.94 -12.30
CA LEU A 165 4.25 13.97 -11.39
C LEU A 165 4.07 13.48 -9.95
N PHE A 166 3.73 12.21 -9.75
CA PHE A 166 3.58 11.64 -8.40
C PHE A 166 4.94 11.52 -7.70
N TYR A 167 5.98 11.10 -8.43
CA TYR A 167 7.35 11.10 -7.89
C TYR A 167 7.81 12.52 -7.58
N GLU A 168 7.65 13.46 -8.51
CA GLU A 168 8.07 14.86 -8.31
C GLU A 168 7.44 15.50 -7.06
N HIS A 169 6.23 15.07 -6.67
CA HIS A 169 5.54 15.59 -5.49
C HIS A 169 5.96 14.91 -4.17
N TYR A 170 6.42 13.66 -4.20
CA TYR A 170 6.64 12.82 -3.00
C TYR A 170 8.02 12.15 -2.95
N ASP A 171 8.98 12.59 -3.76
CA ASP A 171 10.27 11.91 -3.98
C ASP A 171 11.01 11.53 -2.69
N SER A 172 11.04 12.44 -1.71
CA SER A 172 11.71 12.23 -0.42
C SER A 172 11.05 11.20 0.50
N LEU A 173 9.83 10.77 0.20
CA LEU A 173 9.02 9.84 1.00
C LEU A 173 8.61 8.60 0.20
N LEU A 174 9.26 8.33 -0.93
CA LEU A 174 8.99 7.14 -1.74
C LEU A 174 10.23 6.23 -1.81
N PRO A 175 10.03 4.91 -1.92
CA PRO A 175 11.08 3.99 -2.31
C PRO A 175 11.66 4.38 -3.67
N SER A 176 12.83 3.81 -4.00
CA SER A 176 13.43 4.01 -5.31
C SER A 176 12.42 3.77 -6.46
N HIS A 177 12.51 4.56 -7.53
CA HIS A 177 11.66 4.42 -8.71
C HIS A 177 11.60 2.97 -9.23
N LYS A 178 12.73 2.26 -9.14
CA LYS A 178 12.83 0.86 -9.56
C LYS A 178 11.99 -0.05 -8.68
N THR A 179 12.11 0.09 -7.36
CA THR A 179 11.34 -0.68 -6.37
C THR A 179 9.85 -0.42 -6.54
N LEU A 180 9.44 0.85 -6.58
CA LEU A 180 8.02 1.20 -6.63
C LEU A 180 7.36 0.75 -7.93
N ASN A 181 8.03 0.93 -9.08
CA ASN A 181 7.50 0.45 -10.36
C ASN A 181 7.44 -1.09 -10.42
N ARG A 182 8.38 -1.82 -9.79
CA ARG A 182 8.32 -3.28 -9.69
C ARG A 182 7.13 -3.74 -8.86
N LEU A 183 6.91 -3.15 -7.69
CA LEU A 183 5.72 -3.45 -6.87
C LEU A 183 4.41 -3.15 -7.62
N ASN A 184 4.37 -2.02 -8.34
CA ASN A 184 3.20 -1.64 -9.13
C ASN A 184 2.98 -2.59 -10.32
N LEU A 185 4.05 -3.07 -10.95
CA LEU A 185 3.99 -4.09 -11.99
C LEU A 185 3.41 -5.41 -11.46
N LEU A 186 3.84 -5.89 -10.28
CA LEU A 186 3.27 -7.10 -9.67
C LEU A 186 1.75 -6.98 -9.50
N LEU A 187 1.29 -5.83 -9.01
CA LEU A 187 -0.14 -5.58 -8.81
C LEU A 187 -0.92 -5.46 -10.14
N ALA A 188 -0.31 -4.87 -11.17
CA ALA A 188 -0.88 -4.78 -12.51
C ALA A 188 -1.00 -6.14 -13.19
N ILE A 189 0.02 -7.00 -13.04
CA ILE A 189 -0.05 -8.39 -13.51
C ILE A 189 -1.17 -9.12 -12.75
N ALA A 190 -1.24 -8.99 -11.42
CA ALA A 190 -2.27 -9.65 -10.63
C ALA A 190 -3.70 -9.22 -11.02
N ASP A 191 -3.97 -7.92 -11.21
CA ASP A 191 -5.29 -7.45 -11.66
C ASP A 191 -5.60 -7.92 -13.09
N ALA A 192 -4.59 -7.98 -13.98
CA ALA A 192 -4.76 -8.52 -15.34
C ALA A 192 -5.08 -10.02 -15.33
N LEU A 193 -4.41 -10.82 -14.52
CA LEU A 193 -4.68 -12.26 -14.38
C LEU A 193 -6.06 -12.55 -13.79
N LEU A 194 -6.64 -11.60 -13.05
CA LEU A 194 -7.98 -11.70 -12.46
C LEU A 194 -9.05 -10.97 -13.29
N ALA A 195 -8.74 -10.56 -14.52
CA ALA A 195 -9.64 -9.79 -15.38
C ALA A 195 -10.97 -10.50 -15.65
N HIS A 196 -10.96 -11.84 -15.73
CA HIS A 196 -12.16 -12.66 -15.95
C HIS A 196 -13.01 -12.87 -14.69
N ARG A 197 -12.61 -12.27 -13.55
CA ARG A 197 -13.33 -12.29 -12.26
C ARG A 197 -13.72 -13.71 -11.80
N PRO A 198 -12.75 -14.61 -11.58
CA PRO A 198 -13.06 -15.98 -11.17
C PRO A 198 -13.58 -16.02 -9.72
N ARG A 199 -14.35 -17.07 -9.38
CA ARG A 199 -14.89 -17.24 -8.01
C ARG A 199 -13.80 -17.55 -6.99
N THR A 200 -12.76 -18.25 -7.43
CA THR A 200 -11.53 -18.61 -6.72
C THR A 200 -10.38 -18.49 -7.70
N VAL A 201 -9.14 -18.33 -7.23
CA VAL A 201 -7.98 -18.34 -8.14
C VAL A 201 -7.95 -19.70 -8.85
N ASP A 202 -8.04 -19.69 -10.18
CA ASP A 202 -8.20 -20.85 -11.07
C ASP A 202 -6.94 -21.14 -11.90
N PHE A 203 -5.80 -20.65 -11.43
CA PHE A 203 -4.50 -20.80 -12.06
C PHE A 203 -3.37 -20.89 -11.03
N GLU A 204 -2.27 -21.49 -11.43
CA GLU A 204 -1.03 -21.57 -10.66
C GLU A 204 0.06 -20.73 -11.33
N LEU A 205 0.98 -20.20 -10.52
CA LEU A 205 2.05 -19.32 -10.98
C LEU A 205 3.41 -19.97 -10.71
N PHE A 206 4.24 -20.01 -11.73
CA PHE A 206 5.60 -20.51 -11.66
C PHE A 206 6.59 -19.47 -12.18
N PHE A 207 7.78 -19.43 -11.61
CA PHE A 207 8.88 -18.64 -12.13
C PHE A 207 9.94 -19.57 -12.71
N THR A 208 10.20 -19.43 -14.01
CA THR A 208 11.06 -20.34 -14.76
C THR A 208 12.52 -19.92 -14.73
N LYS A 209 13.40 -20.85 -15.11
CA LYS A 209 14.83 -20.58 -15.30
C LYS A 209 15.12 -19.53 -16.39
N ASN A 210 14.18 -19.34 -17.32
CA ASN A 210 14.28 -18.34 -18.39
C ASN A 210 13.87 -16.93 -17.92
N HIS A 211 13.66 -16.72 -16.62
CA HIS A 211 13.18 -15.47 -16.04
C HIS A 211 11.80 -15.03 -16.54
N GLU A 212 10.92 -16.00 -16.76
CA GLU A 212 9.53 -15.77 -17.18
C GLU A 212 8.56 -16.31 -16.14
N ILE A 213 7.39 -15.69 -16.06
CA ILE A 213 6.26 -16.16 -15.28
C ILE A 213 5.42 -17.09 -16.17
N GLU A 214 5.20 -18.32 -15.74
CA GLU A 214 4.24 -19.22 -16.34
C GLU A 214 2.96 -19.24 -15.52
N VAL A 215 1.82 -19.10 -16.20
CA VAL A 215 0.47 -19.16 -15.65
C VAL A 215 -0.17 -20.44 -16.15
N HIS A 216 -0.29 -21.44 -15.28
CA HIS A 216 -0.87 -22.74 -15.63
C HIS A 216 -2.32 -22.76 -15.22
N ALA A 217 -3.22 -23.07 -16.14
CA ALA A 217 -4.65 -23.15 -15.87
C ALA A 217 -5.30 -24.26 -16.70
N GLU A 218 -6.48 -24.71 -16.30
CA GLU A 218 -7.25 -25.68 -17.08
C GLU A 218 -7.63 -25.13 -18.46
N ARG A 219 -7.72 -26.00 -19.47
CA ARG A 219 -8.17 -25.65 -20.85
C ARG A 219 -9.42 -24.79 -20.94
N ASN A 220 -10.36 -24.97 -20.01
CA ASN A 220 -11.63 -24.24 -20.01
C ASN A 220 -11.56 -22.87 -19.30
N SER A 221 -10.37 -22.47 -18.83
CA SER A 221 -10.19 -21.19 -18.15
C SER A 221 -10.40 -20.00 -19.09
N ARG A 222 -10.90 -18.88 -18.54
CA ARG A 222 -11.22 -17.67 -19.31
C ARG A 222 -10.06 -16.67 -19.37
N LEU A 223 -8.83 -17.19 -19.34
CA LEU A 223 -7.60 -16.38 -19.27
C LEU A 223 -7.26 -15.63 -20.57
N TYR A 224 -8.07 -15.76 -21.64
CA TYR A 224 -7.88 -14.96 -22.85
C TYR A 224 -7.91 -13.45 -22.54
N LEU A 225 -8.79 -12.99 -21.63
CA LEU A 225 -8.85 -11.59 -21.19
C LEU A 225 -7.57 -11.15 -20.48
N ALA A 226 -6.98 -12.03 -19.67
CA ALA A 226 -5.71 -11.75 -19.03
C ALA A 226 -4.59 -11.57 -20.06
N SER A 227 -4.57 -12.42 -21.10
CA SER A 227 -3.57 -12.33 -22.17
C SER A 227 -3.61 -10.98 -22.91
N GLU A 228 -4.81 -10.45 -23.19
CA GLU A 228 -4.98 -9.15 -23.84
C GLU A 228 -4.55 -7.99 -22.94
N GLN A 229 -4.94 -8.04 -21.65
CA GLN A 229 -4.56 -7.00 -20.69
C GLN A 229 -3.04 -6.96 -20.47
N LEU A 230 -2.38 -8.12 -20.35
CA LEU A 230 -0.93 -8.21 -20.20
C LEU A 230 -0.19 -7.61 -21.40
N ARG A 231 -0.65 -7.86 -22.64
CA ARG A 231 -0.10 -7.22 -23.85
C ARG A 231 -0.31 -5.70 -23.82
N SER A 232 -1.50 -5.24 -23.43
CA SER A 232 -1.78 -3.80 -23.36
C SER A 232 -0.92 -3.06 -22.33
N LEU A 233 -0.54 -3.75 -21.24
CA LEU A 233 0.34 -3.21 -20.20
C LEU A 233 1.81 -3.14 -20.63
N GLY A 234 2.20 -3.88 -21.67
CA GLY A 234 3.58 -3.99 -22.15
C GLY A 234 4.51 -4.61 -21.11
N VAL A 235 4.03 -5.68 -20.45
CA VAL A 235 4.75 -6.37 -19.36
C VAL A 235 6.04 -7.02 -19.86
N GLU A 236 6.05 -7.46 -21.13
CA GLU A 236 7.18 -8.11 -21.78
C GLU A 236 8.48 -7.27 -21.79
N LYS A 237 8.36 -5.96 -21.56
CA LYS A 237 9.52 -5.04 -21.43
C LYS A 237 10.26 -5.18 -20.11
N GLU A 238 9.65 -5.77 -19.09
CA GLU A 238 10.21 -5.92 -17.75
C GLU A 238 10.32 -7.39 -17.33
N ILE A 239 9.35 -8.23 -17.71
CA ILE A 239 9.33 -9.67 -17.44
C ILE A 239 8.44 -10.41 -18.45
N GLY A 240 8.85 -11.59 -18.90
CA GLY A 240 8.00 -12.42 -19.76
C GLY A 240 6.87 -13.07 -18.96
N VAL A 241 5.65 -13.10 -19.52
CA VAL A 241 4.50 -13.81 -18.94
C VAL A 241 3.88 -14.71 -20.00
N LYS A 242 3.82 -16.01 -19.73
CA LYS A 242 3.27 -17.04 -20.62
C LYS A 242 2.07 -17.72 -19.95
N ILE A 243 0.96 -17.79 -20.66
CA ILE A 243 -0.24 -18.51 -20.21
C ILE A 243 -0.26 -19.88 -20.88
N ILE A 244 -0.30 -20.93 -20.07
CA ILE A 244 -0.28 -22.33 -20.49
C ILE A 244 -1.62 -22.94 -20.08
N LEU A 245 -2.37 -23.41 -21.07
CA LEU A 245 -3.65 -24.08 -20.88
C LEU A 245 -3.42 -25.59 -20.95
N CYS A 246 -3.57 -26.25 -19.81
CA CYS A 246 -3.35 -27.69 -19.65
C CYS A 246 -4.65 -28.48 -19.80
#